data_AF-A0A920RD54-F1
#
_entry.id   AF-A0A920RD54-F1
#
_cell.length_a   1.000
_cell.length_b   1.000
_cell.length_c   1.000
_cell.angle_alpha   90.00
_cell.angle_beta   90.00
_cell.angle_gamma   90.00
#
_symmetry.space_group_name_H-M   'P 1'
#
loop_
_entity.id
_entity.type
_entity.pdbx_description
1 polymer ?
#
loop_
_entity_poly.entity_id
_entity_poly.type
_entity_poly.pdbx_seq_one_letter_code
_entity_poly.pdbx_strand_id
1 'polypeptide(L)'
;MGPGLTSRTRPLTSLSSPPWQSPPPAARRADRQRTRHRPALRIRTKLLLLILALLTIPWMGYKSVREMESFILEGQRQALELTAEGIASLLSGRQDLFSGLVGVPEVVGLAYHPIPTELKEALPFDASGTQWAELLGPLADYTGSGSYECGSEFSPESFWVRHAVGISDEYFYALFDVVDDIVIYRDPDRLKLDHSDQVRLTLEAPGQPPDRYLLLSRQKGGRMSMYSMEADWRTPHHGRFFD
;
A
#
# COMPACT_ATOMS: atom_id res chain seq x y z
N MET A 1 19.90 54.47 40.85
CA MET A 1 21.03 55.41 40.84
C MET A 1 21.85 55.18 39.57
N GLY A 2 22.13 56.25 38.84
CA GLY A 2 23.01 56.26 37.66
C GLY A 2 22.30 56.52 36.32
N PRO A 3 22.06 57.79 35.92
CA PRO A 3 21.80 58.16 34.54
C PRO A 3 23.02 58.89 33.92
N GLY A 4 23.20 58.74 32.61
CA GLY A 4 24.16 59.48 31.78
C GLY A 4 24.15 58.84 30.39
N LEU A 5 24.18 59.54 29.26
CA LEU A 5 24.78 60.84 29.01
C LEU A 5 23.94 61.64 28.00
N THR A 6 24.06 62.95 28.17
CA THR A 6 23.54 64.02 27.34
C THR A 6 24.36 64.22 26.06
N SER A 7 23.61 64.50 25.00
CA SER A 7 23.90 65.36 23.84
C SER A 7 25.15 66.26 23.87
N ARG A 8 25.81 66.37 22.70
CA ARG A 8 26.34 67.66 22.22
C ARG A 8 26.58 67.67 20.70
N THR A 9 25.69 68.35 20.01
CA THR A 9 25.88 68.97 18.70
C THR A 9 26.56 70.34 18.89
N ARG A 10 27.47 70.72 17.97
CA ARG A 10 27.70 72.10 17.47
C ARG A 10 28.86 72.17 16.46
N PRO A 11 28.98 73.23 15.64
CA PRO A 11 28.98 73.09 14.18
C PRO A 11 30.22 73.68 13.50
N LEU A 12 30.17 73.64 12.16
CA LEU A 12 31.08 74.26 11.19
C LEU A 12 31.53 75.68 11.56
N THR A 13 32.81 75.95 11.27
CA THR A 13 33.27 77.30 10.95
C THR A 13 34.36 77.21 9.89
N SER A 14 34.07 77.84 8.76
CA SER A 14 34.98 78.25 7.70
C SER A 14 36.12 79.13 8.23
N LEU A 15 37.30 79.10 7.61
CA LEU A 15 37.83 80.27 6.91
C LEU A 15 39.20 79.99 6.24
N SER A 16 39.33 80.56 5.04
CA SER A 16 40.52 81.22 4.46
C SER A 16 41.83 80.44 4.25
N SER A 17 42.08 80.20 2.96
CA SER A 17 43.38 80.06 2.29
C SER A 17 44.26 81.31 2.35
N PRO A 18 45.60 81.14 2.27
CA PRO A 18 46.45 82.09 1.54
C PRO A 18 47.54 81.33 0.70
N PRO A 19 48.48 81.97 -0.02
CA PRO A 19 48.51 81.94 -1.48
C PRO A 19 49.75 81.22 -2.07
N TRP A 20 49.68 80.99 -3.37
CA TRP A 20 50.68 80.40 -4.25
C TRP A 20 52.10 80.99 -4.13
N GLN A 21 53.11 80.11 -4.12
CA GLN A 21 54.49 80.41 -4.54
C GLN A 21 54.93 79.43 -5.64
N SER A 22 55.53 79.99 -6.68
CA SER A 22 55.97 79.37 -7.93
C SER A 22 57.25 78.51 -7.76
N PRO A 23 57.52 77.57 -8.69
CA PRO A 23 58.58 76.56 -8.52
C PRO A 23 59.93 76.95 -9.17
N PRO A 24 61.08 76.38 -8.74
CA PRO A 24 62.32 76.38 -9.51
C PRO A 24 62.54 75.06 -10.31
N PRO A 25 63.49 75.04 -11.27
CA PRO A 25 63.37 74.24 -12.49
C PRO A 25 63.96 72.82 -12.44
N ALA A 26 63.37 72.00 -13.31
CA ALA A 26 63.74 70.68 -13.83
C ALA A 26 65.13 70.12 -13.50
N ALA A 27 65.17 69.11 -12.63
CA ALA A 27 66.21 68.09 -12.62
C ALA A 27 65.79 66.92 -13.54
N ARG A 28 66.48 66.77 -14.68
CA ARG A 28 66.34 65.61 -15.56
C ARG A 28 66.76 64.34 -14.79
N ARG A 29 65.82 63.43 -14.56
CA ARG A 29 66.11 62.02 -14.31
C ARG A 29 65.45 61.20 -15.42
N ALA A 30 66.28 60.72 -16.33
CA ALA A 30 65.95 59.56 -17.12
C ALA A 30 66.13 58.33 -16.24
N ASP A 31 65.12 57.49 -16.06
CA ASP A 31 65.34 56.04 -16.14
C ASP A 31 64.04 55.23 -16.36
N ARG A 32 64.17 54.27 -17.27
CA ARG A 32 63.40 53.02 -17.44
C ARG A 32 61.87 53.09 -17.57
N GLN A 33 61.42 53.27 -18.82
CA GLN A 33 60.20 52.61 -19.27
C GLN A 33 60.43 51.09 -19.36
N ARG A 34 60.00 50.35 -18.34
CA ARG A 34 59.75 48.90 -18.48
C ARG A 34 58.56 48.73 -19.42
N THR A 35 58.81 48.32 -20.65
CA THR A 35 57.77 47.89 -21.59
C THR A 35 57.09 46.65 -21.02
N ARG A 36 55.88 46.83 -20.48
CA ARG A 36 54.97 45.71 -20.18
C ARG A 36 54.54 45.11 -21.52
N HIS A 37 55.17 44.02 -21.93
CA HIS A 37 54.65 43.17 -23.00
C HIS A 37 53.28 42.63 -22.57
N ARG A 38 52.20 43.24 -23.06
CA ARG A 38 50.87 42.65 -23.03
C ARG A 38 50.82 41.65 -24.20
N PRO A 39 50.69 40.33 -23.95
CA PRO A 39 50.56 39.38 -25.05
C PRO A 39 49.27 39.70 -25.82
N ALA A 40 49.42 40.22 -27.03
CA ALA A 40 48.29 40.55 -27.89
C ALA A 40 47.75 39.23 -28.48
N LEU A 41 46.82 38.60 -27.76
CA LEU A 41 46.03 37.48 -28.28
C LEU A 41 45.35 37.90 -29.58
N ARG A 42 45.55 37.11 -30.64
CA ARG A 42 44.88 37.29 -31.94
C ARG A 42 43.36 37.31 -31.73
N ILE A 43 42.65 38.13 -32.48
CA ILE A 43 41.21 38.37 -32.29
C ILE A 43 40.39 37.07 -32.33
N ARG A 44 40.81 36.10 -33.17
CA ARG A 44 40.20 34.77 -33.28
C ARG A 44 40.31 33.96 -31.98
N THR A 45 41.45 34.04 -31.29
CA THR A 45 41.65 33.34 -30.01
C THR A 45 40.84 33.97 -28.89
N LYS A 46 40.67 35.31 -28.90
CA LYS A 46 39.76 36.01 -27.97
C LYS A 46 38.30 35.61 -28.20
N LEU A 47 37.88 35.50 -29.47
CA LEU A 47 36.53 35.07 -29.83
C LEU A 47 36.26 33.62 -29.41
N LEU A 48 37.24 32.73 -29.62
CA LEU A 48 37.13 31.31 -29.25
C LEU A 48 37.07 31.13 -27.72
N LEU A 49 37.84 31.91 -26.95
CA LEU A 49 37.75 31.95 -25.49
C LEU A 49 36.41 32.48 -25.00
N LEU A 50 35.85 33.49 -25.67
CA LEU A 50 34.53 34.03 -25.34
C LEU A 50 33.43 32.99 -25.56
N ILE A 51 33.45 32.28 -26.68
CA ILE A 51 32.48 31.23 -27.00
C ILE A 51 32.61 30.07 -26.02
N LEU A 52 33.85 29.66 -25.68
CA LEU A 52 34.09 28.61 -24.70
C LEU A 52 33.58 29.00 -23.31
N ALA A 53 33.84 30.24 -22.88
CA ALA A 53 33.28 30.75 -21.62
C ALA A 53 31.75 30.79 -21.65
N LEU A 54 31.15 31.23 -22.77
CA LEU A 54 29.71 31.28 -22.93
C LEU A 54 29.06 29.87 -22.90
N LEU A 55 29.78 28.84 -23.32
CA LEU A 55 29.32 27.45 -23.32
C LEU A 55 29.41 26.78 -21.93
N THR A 56 30.24 27.29 -21.02
CA THR A 56 30.28 26.77 -19.64
C THR A 56 29.01 27.09 -18.86
N ILE A 57 28.33 28.19 -19.18
CA ILE A 57 27.07 28.61 -18.54
C ILE A 57 25.94 27.58 -18.72
N PRO A 58 25.56 27.17 -19.95
CA PRO A 58 24.51 26.18 -20.15
C PRO A 58 24.89 24.79 -19.60
N TRP A 59 26.17 24.42 -19.65
CA TRP A 59 26.64 23.17 -19.04
C TRP A 59 26.45 23.16 -17.52
N MET A 60 26.84 24.25 -16.85
CA MET A 60 26.67 24.42 -15.40
C MET A 60 25.18 24.44 -15.03
N GLY A 61 24.34 25.10 -15.84
CA GLY A 61 22.89 25.12 -15.65
C GLY A 61 22.25 23.74 -15.75
N TYR A 62 22.64 22.94 -16.76
CA TYR A 62 22.16 21.56 -16.93
C TYR A 62 22.48 20.68 -15.71
N LYS A 63 23.71 20.77 -15.21
CA LYS A 63 24.15 20.05 -14.00
C LYS A 63 23.35 20.44 -12.76
N SER A 64 23.15 21.74 -12.56
CA SER A 64 22.46 22.27 -11.39
C SER A 64 20.98 21.89 -11.34
N VAL A 65 20.28 21.89 -12.48
CA VAL A 65 18.86 21.49 -12.53
C VAL A 65 18.70 20.01 -12.22
N ARG A 66 19.57 19.15 -12.76
CA ARG A 66 19.50 17.70 -12.49
C ARG A 66 19.77 17.35 -11.04
N GLU A 67 20.73 18.01 -10.40
CA GLU A 67 21.03 17.77 -8.99
C GLU A 67 19.87 18.22 -8.10
N MET A 68 19.25 19.38 -8.40
CA MET A 68 18.07 19.87 -7.65
C MET A 68 16.87 18.93 -7.77
N GLU A 69 16.57 18.43 -8.98
CA GLU A 69 15.48 17.49 -9.21
C GLU A 69 15.65 16.23 -8.34
N SER A 70 16.85 15.65 -8.34
CA SER A 70 17.14 14.44 -7.55
C SER A 70 16.98 14.67 -6.05
N PHE A 71 17.41 15.83 -5.53
CA PHE A 71 17.30 16.16 -4.12
C PHE A 71 15.84 16.34 -3.68
N ILE A 72 15.02 17.01 -4.49
CA ILE A 72 13.59 17.21 -4.19
C ILE A 72 12.84 15.88 -4.21
N LEU A 73 13.14 15.04 -5.20
CA LEU A 73 12.45 13.76 -5.38
C LEU A 73 12.79 12.78 -4.25
N GLU A 74 14.04 12.79 -3.79
CA GLU A 74 14.46 11.98 -2.64
C GLU A 74 13.83 12.48 -1.34
N GLY A 75 13.77 13.79 -1.12
CA GLY A 75 13.10 14.36 0.05
C GLY A 75 11.60 13.99 0.12
N GLN A 76 10.93 13.94 -1.03
CA GLN A 76 9.53 13.49 -1.09
C GLN A 76 9.37 12.00 -0.79
N ARG A 77 10.26 11.15 -1.33
CA ARG A 77 10.25 9.71 -1.05
C ARG A 77 10.43 9.44 0.44
N GLN A 78 11.42 10.07 1.05
CA GLN A 78 11.75 9.83 2.45
C GLN A 78 10.63 10.33 3.39
N ALA A 79 9.97 11.43 3.05
CA ALA A 79 8.79 11.90 3.78
C ALA A 79 7.61 10.92 3.66
N LEU A 80 7.36 10.38 2.46
CA LEU A 80 6.31 9.38 2.23
C LEU A 80 6.58 8.09 2.99
N GLU A 81 7.83 7.61 3.00
CA GLU A 81 8.24 6.40 3.71
C GLU A 81 8.04 6.55 5.23
N LEU A 82 8.55 7.63 5.83
CA LEU A 82 8.35 7.92 7.25
C LEU A 82 6.88 8.10 7.62
N THR A 83 6.08 8.68 6.72
CA THR A 83 4.63 8.83 6.94
C THR A 83 3.94 7.48 6.88
N ALA A 84 4.27 6.63 5.90
CA ALA A 84 3.71 5.30 5.78
C ALA A 84 4.09 4.41 6.97
N GLU A 85 5.36 4.44 7.38
CA GLU A 85 5.86 3.71 8.55
C GLU A 85 5.22 4.23 9.85
N GLY A 86 5.07 5.55 9.99
CA GLY A 86 4.35 6.17 11.11
C GLY A 86 2.89 5.77 11.18
N ILE A 87 2.16 5.78 10.04
CA ILE A 87 0.77 5.32 9.96
C ILE A 87 0.69 3.82 10.29
N ALA A 88 1.58 3.01 9.74
CA ALA A 88 1.63 1.57 9.99
C ALA A 88 1.90 1.26 11.46
N SER A 89 2.83 1.97 12.10
CA SER A 89 3.14 1.82 13.52
C SER A 89 1.96 2.25 14.42
N LEU A 90 1.33 3.39 14.11
CA LEU A 90 0.15 3.86 14.84
C LEU A 90 -1.06 2.91 14.72
N LEU A 91 -1.28 2.32 13.54
CA LEU A 91 -2.34 1.34 13.31
C LEU A 91 -1.99 -0.02 13.94
N SER A 92 -0.73 -0.47 13.84
CA SER A 92 -0.28 -1.72 14.45
C SER A 92 -0.44 -1.74 15.98
N GLY A 93 -0.37 -0.58 16.63
CA GLY A 93 -0.62 -0.44 18.07
C GLY A 93 -2.10 -0.45 18.47
N ARG A 94 -3.02 -0.42 17.50
CA ARG A 94 -4.49 -0.41 17.70
C ARG A 94 -5.14 -1.64 17.09
N GLN A 95 -4.74 -2.82 17.56
CA GLN A 95 -5.29 -4.11 17.13
C GLN A 95 -6.81 -4.21 17.39
N ASP A 96 -7.33 -3.41 18.33
CA ASP A 96 -8.75 -3.27 18.65
C ASP A 96 -9.57 -2.66 17.49
N LEU A 97 -8.99 -1.80 16.66
CA LEU A 97 -9.64 -1.27 15.44
C LEU A 97 -9.75 -2.30 14.31
N PHE A 98 -8.98 -3.39 14.39
CA PHE A 98 -9.05 -4.53 13.49
C PHE A 98 -9.76 -5.73 14.12
N SER A 99 -10.19 -5.62 15.39
CA SER A 99 -11.05 -6.61 16.01
C SER A 99 -12.42 -6.52 15.34
N GLY A 100 -12.93 -7.65 14.83
CA GLY A 100 -14.15 -7.73 14.01
C GLY A 100 -15.45 -7.22 14.66
N LEU A 101 -15.36 -6.60 15.84
CA LEU A 101 -16.47 -6.04 16.60
C LEU A 101 -16.54 -4.49 16.52
N VAL A 102 -15.49 -3.80 16.02
CA VAL A 102 -15.46 -2.33 15.99
C VAL A 102 -14.98 -1.80 14.63
N GLY A 103 -15.93 -1.61 13.70
CA GLY A 103 -15.89 -0.44 12.82
C GLY A 103 -15.64 -0.64 11.33
N VAL A 104 -16.63 -1.18 10.61
CA VAL A 104 -17.23 -0.50 9.45
C VAL A 104 -18.74 -0.80 9.54
N PRO A 105 -19.61 0.21 9.65
CA PRO A 105 -21.04 -0.01 9.49
C PRO A 105 -21.28 -0.65 8.13
N GLU A 106 -21.87 -1.84 8.19
CA GLU A 106 -22.57 -2.58 7.15
C GLU A 106 -23.37 -1.65 6.21
N VAL A 107 -22.71 -1.04 5.23
CA VAL A 107 -23.35 -0.14 4.24
C VAL A 107 -23.03 -0.57 2.81
N VAL A 108 -22.26 -1.62 2.63
CA VAL A 108 -22.08 -2.27 1.33
C VAL A 108 -22.07 -3.76 1.63
N GLY A 109 -22.91 -4.55 0.94
CA GLY A 109 -23.05 -6.01 1.08
C GLY A 109 -21.77 -6.78 0.76
N LEU A 110 -20.70 -6.46 1.49
CA LEU A 110 -19.44 -7.16 1.52
C LEU A 110 -19.66 -8.37 2.39
N ALA A 111 -19.45 -9.54 1.80
CA ALA A 111 -19.45 -10.81 2.49
C ALA A 111 -18.66 -10.69 3.79
N TYR A 112 -19.29 -11.05 4.90
CA TYR A 112 -18.57 -11.28 6.14
C TYR A 112 -17.41 -12.25 5.82
N HIS A 113 -16.17 -11.81 5.98
CA HIS A 113 -15.04 -12.72 6.04
C HIS A 113 -14.96 -13.17 7.49
N PRO A 114 -15.47 -14.37 7.84
CA PRO A 114 -15.31 -14.85 9.20
C PRO A 114 -13.82 -15.00 9.47
N ILE A 115 -13.34 -14.38 10.55
CA ILE A 115 -11.97 -14.60 11.00
C ILE A 115 -11.92 -16.02 11.60
N PRO A 116 -11.01 -16.90 11.14
CA PRO A 116 -10.90 -18.24 11.70
C PRO A 116 -10.55 -18.21 13.18
N THR A 117 -11.33 -18.94 13.98
CA THR A 117 -11.05 -19.12 15.41
C THR A 117 -9.84 -20.04 15.59
N GLU A 118 -8.82 -19.62 16.33
CA GLU A 118 -7.71 -20.49 16.72
C GLU A 118 -8.19 -21.52 17.75
N LEU A 119 -8.14 -22.80 17.36
CA LEU A 119 -8.54 -23.91 18.19
C LEU A 119 -7.32 -24.45 18.93
N LYS A 120 -7.46 -24.61 20.25
CA LYS A 120 -6.40 -25.15 21.12
C LYS A 120 -6.08 -26.61 20.84
N GLU A 121 -7.04 -27.35 20.31
CA GLU A 121 -6.94 -28.77 20.01
C GLU A 121 -7.65 -29.04 18.68
N ALA A 122 -7.17 -30.03 17.93
CA ALA A 122 -7.77 -30.45 16.69
C ALA A 122 -9.21 -30.94 16.90
N LEU A 123 -10.14 -30.48 16.06
CA LEU A 123 -11.53 -30.90 16.08
C LEU A 123 -11.66 -32.36 15.59
N PRO A 124 -12.26 -33.27 16.38
CA PRO A 124 -12.54 -34.62 15.91
C PRO A 124 -13.53 -34.60 14.75
N PHE A 125 -13.21 -35.32 13.66
CA PHE A 125 -14.04 -35.36 12.44
C PHE A 125 -15.42 -36.02 12.66
N ASP A 126 -15.56 -36.82 13.72
CA ASP A 126 -16.76 -37.56 14.08
C ASP A 126 -17.58 -36.89 15.21
N ALA A 127 -17.11 -35.75 15.73
CA ALA A 127 -17.85 -34.96 16.70
C ALA A 127 -19.15 -34.38 16.09
N SER A 128 -20.15 -34.14 16.94
CA SER A 128 -21.43 -33.59 16.49
C SER A 128 -21.31 -32.14 16.04
N GLY A 129 -22.21 -31.70 15.15
CA GLY A 129 -22.27 -30.28 14.74
C GLY A 129 -22.45 -29.31 15.91
N THR A 130 -23.13 -29.71 16.99
CA THR A 130 -23.27 -28.91 18.21
C THR A 130 -21.95 -28.73 18.95
N GLN A 131 -21.14 -29.80 19.05
CA GLN A 131 -19.82 -29.74 19.67
C GLN A 131 -18.85 -28.91 18.81
N TRP A 132 -18.95 -29.02 17.48
CA TRP A 132 -18.21 -28.16 16.57
C TRP A 132 -18.58 -26.68 16.76
N ALA A 133 -19.87 -26.37 16.87
CA ALA A 133 -20.35 -25.01 17.12
C ALA A 133 -19.83 -24.44 18.46
N GLU A 134 -19.81 -25.24 19.53
CA GLU A 134 -19.28 -24.81 20.83
C GLU A 134 -17.79 -24.46 20.78
N LEU A 135 -17.00 -25.20 20.01
CA LEU A 135 -15.55 -24.99 19.88
C LEU A 135 -15.19 -23.87 18.90
N LEU A 136 -15.92 -23.76 17.78
CA LEU A 136 -15.70 -22.74 16.75
C LEU A 136 -16.23 -21.35 17.15
N GLY A 137 -17.18 -21.30 18.09
CA GLY A 137 -17.78 -20.07 18.58
C GLY A 137 -19.07 -19.68 17.84
N PRO A 138 -19.49 -18.40 17.94
CA PRO A 138 -20.73 -17.93 17.33
C PRO A 138 -20.75 -18.15 15.82
N LEU A 139 -21.82 -18.77 15.31
CA LEU A 139 -22.02 -18.91 13.88
C LEU A 139 -22.45 -17.58 13.28
N ALA A 140 -21.82 -17.18 12.19
CA ALA A 140 -22.17 -15.99 11.42
C ALA A 140 -23.22 -16.34 10.35
N ASP A 141 -24.20 -15.46 10.20
CA ASP A 141 -25.21 -15.56 9.13
C ASP A 141 -24.54 -15.35 7.76
N TYR A 142 -24.71 -16.31 6.86
CA TYR A 142 -24.18 -16.27 5.50
C TYR A 142 -25.24 -15.80 4.49
N THR A 143 -26.49 -16.27 4.65
CA THR A 143 -27.64 -15.84 3.86
C THR A 143 -28.33 -14.64 4.50
N GLY A 144 -28.40 -13.51 3.79
CA GLY A 144 -29.11 -12.31 4.29
C GLY A 144 -28.59 -10.99 3.73
N SER A 145 -27.30 -10.92 3.37
CA SER A 145 -26.65 -9.67 2.93
C SER A 145 -26.02 -9.71 1.53
N GLY A 146 -26.02 -10.87 0.85
CA GLY A 146 -25.35 -10.99 -0.46
C GLY A 146 -25.56 -12.28 -1.27
N SER A 147 -26.65 -13.04 -1.09
CA SER A 147 -26.90 -14.22 -1.94
C SER A 147 -27.34 -13.79 -3.35
N TYR A 148 -26.41 -13.87 -4.30
CA TYR A 148 -26.66 -13.65 -5.72
C TYR A 148 -27.32 -14.88 -6.33
N GLU A 149 -28.43 -14.64 -7.03
CA GLU A 149 -29.27 -15.61 -7.77
C GLU A 149 -30.24 -16.46 -6.94
N CYS A 150 -31.03 -15.79 -6.13
CA CYS A 150 -32.34 -16.29 -5.75
C CYS A 150 -33.34 -15.99 -6.88
N GLY A 151 -33.88 -17.03 -7.53
CA GLY A 151 -35.00 -16.87 -8.46
C GLY A 151 -36.20 -16.22 -7.78
N SER A 152 -37.20 -15.79 -8.55
CA SER A 152 -38.38 -15.05 -8.04
C SER A 152 -39.24 -15.79 -7.01
N GLU A 153 -38.94 -17.06 -6.71
CA GLU A 153 -39.66 -17.91 -5.75
C GLU A 153 -38.92 -18.09 -4.41
N PHE A 154 -37.74 -17.48 -4.21
CA PHE A 154 -37.00 -17.59 -2.96
C PHE A 154 -37.72 -16.89 -1.80
N SER A 155 -37.96 -17.63 -0.72
CA SER A 155 -38.39 -17.08 0.57
C SER A 155 -37.20 -17.07 1.53
N PRO A 156 -36.90 -15.97 2.23
CA PRO A 156 -35.85 -15.96 3.27
C PRO A 156 -36.06 -17.01 4.37
N GLU A 157 -37.30 -17.49 4.53
CA GLU A 157 -37.66 -18.53 5.50
C GLU A 157 -37.46 -19.96 4.97
N SER A 158 -37.32 -20.15 3.65
CA SER A 158 -37.19 -21.50 3.06
C SER A 158 -35.75 -21.98 3.02
N PHE A 159 -34.77 -21.07 3.01
CA PHE A 159 -33.35 -21.42 2.99
C PHE A 159 -32.51 -20.41 3.74
N TRP A 160 -31.75 -20.88 4.72
CA TRP A 160 -30.73 -20.07 5.38
C TRP A 160 -29.48 -20.89 5.72
N VAL A 161 -28.34 -20.20 5.73
CA VAL A 161 -27.04 -20.76 6.06
C VAL A 161 -26.37 -19.91 7.12
N ARG A 162 -25.88 -20.56 8.16
CA ARG A 162 -24.91 -20.01 9.10
C ARG A 162 -23.61 -20.78 9.00
N HIS A 163 -22.52 -20.16 9.38
CA HIS A 163 -21.22 -20.81 9.30
C HIS A 163 -20.28 -20.35 10.40
N ALA A 164 -19.31 -21.21 10.72
CA ALA A 164 -18.19 -20.88 11.58
C ALA A 164 -16.93 -21.56 11.03
N VAL A 165 -15.78 -20.90 11.19
CA VAL A 165 -14.51 -21.40 10.69
C VAL A 165 -13.45 -21.36 11.79
N GLY A 166 -12.53 -22.29 11.72
CA GLY A 166 -11.46 -22.43 12.70
C GLY A 166 -10.20 -22.98 12.09
N ILE A 167 -9.08 -22.76 12.77
CA ILE A 167 -7.77 -23.27 12.39
C ILE A 167 -7.13 -23.97 13.58
N SER A 168 -6.52 -25.12 13.32
CA SER A 168 -5.69 -25.84 14.29
C SER A 168 -4.60 -26.58 13.53
N ASP A 169 -3.35 -26.45 13.98
CA ASP A 169 -2.17 -27.02 13.32
C ASP A 169 -2.13 -26.70 11.80
N GLU A 170 -2.30 -27.70 10.95
CA GLU A 170 -2.29 -27.58 9.48
C GLU A 170 -3.71 -27.65 8.87
N TYR A 171 -4.75 -27.69 9.70
CA TYR A 171 -6.12 -27.92 9.26
C TYR A 171 -6.98 -26.66 9.37
N PHE A 172 -7.74 -26.43 8.31
CA PHE A 172 -8.84 -25.48 8.28
C PHE A 172 -10.16 -26.23 8.47
N TYR A 173 -10.93 -25.79 9.46
CA TYR A 173 -12.23 -26.34 9.81
C TYR A 173 -13.31 -25.36 9.38
N ALA A 174 -14.34 -25.88 8.72
CA ALA A 174 -15.53 -25.11 8.35
C ALA A 174 -16.78 -25.89 8.73
N LEU A 175 -17.61 -25.26 9.54
CA LEU A 175 -18.95 -25.74 9.88
C LEU A 175 -19.97 -24.91 9.09
N PHE A 176 -20.89 -25.61 8.43
CA PHE A 176 -22.06 -25.01 7.80
C PHE A 176 -23.31 -25.57 8.46
N ASP A 177 -24.11 -24.67 9.02
CA ASP A 177 -25.44 -24.95 9.54
C ASP A 177 -26.46 -24.47 8.49
N VAL A 178 -27.01 -25.42 7.75
CA VAL A 178 -27.86 -25.18 6.59
C VAL A 178 -29.26 -25.65 6.93
N VAL A 179 -30.23 -24.76 6.77
CA VAL A 179 -31.66 -25.08 6.82
C VAL A 179 -32.22 -24.87 5.43
N ASP A 180 -32.90 -25.92 4.96
CA ASP A 180 -33.52 -26.01 3.64
C ASP A 180 -34.83 -26.80 3.80
N ASP A 181 -35.87 -26.38 3.10
CA ASP A 181 -37.17 -27.06 3.09
C ASP A 181 -37.17 -28.32 2.19
N ILE A 182 -36.28 -28.38 1.20
CA ILE A 182 -36.19 -29.49 0.24
C ILE A 182 -34.74 -29.97 0.11
N VAL A 183 -34.39 -31.01 0.88
CA VAL A 183 -33.07 -31.63 0.80
C VAL A 183 -33.02 -32.72 -0.27
N ILE A 184 -32.14 -32.56 -1.27
CA ILE A 184 -31.94 -33.51 -2.37
C ILE A 184 -30.56 -34.17 -2.27
N TYR A 185 -30.53 -35.46 -1.90
CA TYR A 185 -29.29 -36.25 -1.84
C TYR A 185 -28.82 -36.74 -3.21
N ARG A 186 -27.52 -37.02 -3.29
CA ARG A 186 -26.85 -37.59 -4.46
C ARG A 186 -27.33 -39.02 -4.75
N ASP A 187 -28.04 -39.17 -5.87
CA ASP A 187 -28.43 -40.45 -6.45
C ASP A 187 -27.20 -41.20 -6.98
N PRO A 188 -26.77 -42.33 -6.42
CA PRO A 188 -25.51 -42.97 -6.81
C PRO A 188 -25.47 -43.53 -8.25
N ASP A 189 -26.63 -43.75 -8.87
CA ASP A 189 -26.71 -44.35 -10.21
C ASP A 189 -26.57 -43.31 -11.34
N ARG A 190 -26.65 -42.01 -11.01
CA ARG A 190 -26.43 -40.93 -11.97
C ARG A 190 -24.94 -40.64 -12.11
N LEU A 191 -24.47 -40.42 -13.34
CA LEU A 191 -23.09 -39.93 -13.55
C LEU A 191 -22.97 -38.41 -13.36
N LYS A 192 -24.05 -37.68 -13.69
CA LYS A 192 -24.09 -36.23 -13.53
C LYS A 192 -24.14 -35.82 -12.06
N LEU A 193 -23.40 -34.76 -11.73
CA LEU A 193 -23.24 -34.26 -10.36
C LEU A 193 -24.16 -33.07 -10.03
N ASP A 194 -24.92 -32.55 -10.98
CA ASP A 194 -25.71 -31.30 -10.92
C ASP A 194 -27.17 -31.48 -10.46
N HIS A 195 -27.55 -32.65 -9.95
CA HIS A 195 -28.93 -33.00 -9.59
C HIS A 195 -29.15 -33.28 -8.09
N SER A 196 -28.33 -32.69 -7.23
CA SER A 196 -28.43 -32.80 -5.78
C SER A 196 -27.95 -31.51 -5.14
N ASP A 197 -28.20 -31.35 -3.85
CA ASP A 197 -27.66 -30.23 -3.08
C ASP A 197 -26.13 -30.33 -3.02
N GLN A 198 -25.48 -29.18 -3.00
CA GLN A 198 -24.05 -29.08 -3.24
C GLN A 198 -23.40 -28.09 -2.29
N VAL A 199 -22.24 -28.46 -1.77
CA VAL A 199 -21.29 -27.50 -1.21
C VAL A 199 -20.12 -27.39 -2.17
N ARG A 200 -19.83 -26.16 -2.60
CA ARG A 200 -18.77 -25.85 -3.56
C ARG A 200 -17.67 -25.08 -2.85
N LEU A 201 -16.48 -25.66 -2.83
CA LEU A 201 -15.30 -25.06 -2.22
C LEU A 201 -14.34 -24.61 -3.32
N THR A 202 -13.94 -23.34 -3.28
CA THR A 202 -12.87 -22.81 -4.13
C THR A 202 -11.73 -22.37 -3.23
N LEU A 203 -10.53 -22.87 -3.49
CA LEU A 203 -9.30 -22.49 -2.80
C LEU A 203 -8.46 -21.66 -3.75
N GLU A 204 -8.12 -20.45 -3.33
CA GLU A 204 -7.29 -19.52 -4.10
C GLU A 204 -5.97 -19.30 -3.37
N ALA A 205 -4.86 -19.58 -4.06
CA ALA A 205 -3.52 -19.29 -3.58
C ALA A 205 -2.86 -18.23 -4.48
N PRO A 206 -2.06 -17.29 -3.92
CA PRO A 206 -1.41 -16.27 -4.71
C PRO A 206 -0.56 -16.85 -5.86
N GLY A 207 -0.84 -16.42 -7.09
CA GLY A 207 -0.10 -16.85 -8.28
C GLY A 207 -0.40 -18.27 -8.76
N GLN A 208 -1.42 -18.94 -8.21
CA GLN A 208 -1.85 -20.27 -8.64
C GLN A 208 -3.28 -20.21 -9.20
N PRO A 209 -3.64 -21.10 -10.15
CA PRO A 209 -5.04 -21.24 -10.55
C PRO A 209 -5.90 -21.73 -9.36
N PRO A 210 -7.18 -21.34 -9.28
CA PRO A 210 -8.06 -21.78 -8.21
C PRO A 210 -8.31 -23.29 -8.26
N ASP A 211 -8.15 -23.96 -7.13
CA ASP A 211 -8.59 -25.35 -6.95
C ASP A 211 -10.08 -25.36 -6.59
N ARG A 212 -10.85 -26.26 -7.21
CA ARG A 212 -12.29 -26.36 -6.99
C ARG A 212 -12.67 -27.76 -6.55
N TYR A 213 -13.47 -27.84 -5.49
CA TYR A 213 -13.97 -29.08 -4.93
C TYR A 213 -15.49 -29.02 -4.77
N LEU A 214 -16.18 -30.07 -5.19
CA LEU A 214 -17.60 -30.27 -5.04
C LEU A 214 -17.84 -31.36 -4.00
N LEU A 215 -18.55 -31.01 -2.93
CA LEU A 215 -18.94 -31.92 -1.87
C LEU A 215 -20.42 -32.27 -1.99
N LEU A 216 -20.73 -33.56 -1.99
CA LEU A 216 -22.08 -34.09 -2.17
C LEU A 216 -22.40 -35.10 -1.08
N SER A 217 -23.59 -35.02 -0.51
CA SER A 217 -24.08 -36.04 0.42
C SER A 217 -24.95 -37.07 -0.28
N ARG A 218 -24.75 -38.36 0.01
CA ARG A 218 -25.54 -39.48 -0.54
C ARG A 218 -26.74 -39.86 0.32
N GLN A 219 -26.77 -39.40 1.57
CA GLN A 219 -27.80 -39.79 2.54
C GLN A 219 -27.85 -38.81 3.72
N LYS A 220 -28.82 -39.02 4.61
CA LYS A 220 -28.92 -38.27 5.86
C LYS A 220 -27.77 -38.65 6.81
N GLY A 221 -26.79 -37.77 6.91
CA GLY A 221 -25.61 -37.93 7.78
C GLY A 221 -24.54 -38.87 7.21
N GLY A 222 -23.36 -38.83 7.81
CA GLY A 222 -22.19 -39.58 7.37
C GLY A 222 -21.27 -38.77 6.47
N ARG A 223 -20.28 -39.46 5.88
CA ARG A 223 -19.23 -38.83 5.05
C ARG A 223 -19.81 -38.33 3.73
N MET A 224 -19.36 -37.15 3.32
CA MET A 224 -19.67 -36.58 2.00
C MET A 224 -18.64 -37.05 0.98
N SER A 225 -19.08 -37.25 -0.27
CA SER A 225 -18.18 -37.50 -1.39
C SER A 225 -17.60 -36.18 -1.88
N MET A 226 -16.30 -36.13 -2.17
CA MET A 226 -15.60 -34.95 -2.68
C MET A 226 -15.06 -35.20 -4.10
N TYR A 227 -15.29 -34.24 -5.00
CA TYR A 227 -14.83 -34.28 -6.40
C TYR A 227 -14.01 -33.03 -6.71
N SER A 228 -12.83 -33.18 -7.33
CA SER A 228 -12.10 -32.04 -7.90
C SER A 228 -12.74 -31.64 -9.23
N MET A 229 -13.05 -30.36 -9.40
CA MET A 229 -13.90 -29.85 -10.49
C MET A 229 -13.17 -28.88 -11.42
N GLU A 230 -13.56 -28.91 -12.69
CA GLU A 230 -13.26 -27.84 -13.63
C GLU A 230 -14.03 -26.55 -13.29
N ALA A 231 -13.71 -25.47 -14.00
CA ALA A 231 -14.35 -24.17 -13.81
C ALA A 231 -15.86 -24.16 -14.09
N ASP A 232 -16.38 -25.16 -14.82
CA ASP A 232 -17.79 -25.27 -15.20
C ASP A 232 -18.70 -25.87 -14.11
N TRP A 233 -18.13 -26.38 -13.01
CA TRP A 233 -18.84 -27.11 -11.94
C TRP A 233 -19.65 -28.33 -12.40
N ARG A 234 -19.40 -28.82 -13.61
CA ARG A 234 -20.09 -29.97 -14.22
C ARG A 234 -19.14 -31.11 -14.50
N THR A 235 -17.88 -30.80 -14.79
CA THR A 235 -16.88 -31.76 -15.21
C THR A 235 -15.86 -31.97 -14.08
N PRO A 236 -15.72 -33.20 -13.53
CA PRO A 236 -14.66 -33.48 -12.58
C PRO A 236 -13.31 -33.70 -13.29
N HIS A 237 -12.22 -33.12 -12.76
CA HIS A 237 -10.87 -33.26 -13.33
C HIS A 237 -10.41 -34.72 -13.38
N HIS A 238 -10.68 -35.47 -12.31
CA HIS A 238 -10.47 -36.91 -12.22
C HIS A 238 -11.57 -37.51 -11.35
N GLY A 239 -12.17 -38.62 -11.79
CA GLY A 239 -13.16 -39.40 -11.00
C GLY A 239 -12.53 -40.12 -9.80
N ARG A 240 -11.68 -39.44 -9.03
CA ARG A 240 -11.03 -39.99 -7.85
C ARG A 240 -11.94 -39.77 -6.65
N PHE A 241 -12.62 -40.84 -6.26
CA PHE A 241 -13.35 -40.96 -5.01
C PHE A 241 -12.36 -40.79 -3.85
N PHE A 242 -12.57 -39.76 -3.02
CA PHE A 242 -12.00 -39.73 -1.68
C PHE A 242 -13.11 -40.24 -0.75
N ASP A 243 -13.04 -41.53 -0.40
CA ASP A 243 -13.93 -42.16 0.57
C ASP A 243 -13.50 -41.84 2.00
#